data_AF-A0A0F3Q1N1-F1
#
_entry.id   AF-A0A0F3Q1N1-F1
#
_cell.length_a   1.000
_cell.length_b   1.000
_cell.length_c   1.000
_cell.angle_alpha   90.00
_cell.angle_beta   90.00
_cell.angle_gamma   90.00
#
_symmetry.space_group_name_H-M   'P 1'
#
loop_
_entity.id
_entity.type
_entity.pdbx_description
1 polymer ?
#
loop_
_entity_poly.entity_id
_entity_poly.type
_entity_poly.pdbx_seq_one_letter_code
_entity_poly.pdbx_strand_id
1 'polypeptide(L)' 'MYIWNGDINTSTECIVIMKTTAGLYEEIAKKIKELHPYNTPAIFSIPTHNCDPEFLKWVNSSTYRDIDC' A
#
# COMPACT_ATOMS: atom_id res chain seq x y z
N MET A 1 14.45 0.01 13.00
CA MET A 1 14.53 0.24 14.46
C MET A 1 13.24 0.92 14.89
N TYR A 2 12.63 0.48 15.98
CA TYR A 2 11.40 1.04 16.54
C TYR A 2 11.40 0.87 18.06
N ILE A 3 10.53 1.60 18.77
CA ILE A 3 10.32 1.42 20.21
C ILE A 3 9.10 0.54 20.41
N TRP A 4 9.22 -0.51 21.22
CA TRP A 4 8.12 -1.37 21.61
C TRP A 4 8.24 -1.69 23.10
N ASN A 5 7.16 -1.46 23.86
CA ASN A 5 7.13 -1.62 25.32
C ASN A 5 8.25 -0.88 26.07
N GLY A 6 8.69 0.27 25.56
CA GLY A 6 9.75 1.08 26.17
C GLY A 6 11.17 0.72 25.72
N ASP A 7 11.34 -0.40 25.01
CA ASP A 7 12.65 -0.88 24.57
C ASP A 7 12.90 -0.58 23.09
N ILE A 8 14.16 -0.33 22.74
CA ILE A 8 14.61 -0.21 21.35
C ILE A 8 14.71 -1.60 20.75
N ASN A 9 14.00 -1.81 19.65
CA ASN A 9 13.93 -3.07 18.94
C ASN A 9 14.46 -2.91 17.50
N THR A 10 15.03 -4.00 16.97
CA THR A 10 15.51 -4.11 15.59
C THR A 10 15.07 -5.44 15.00
N SER A 11 14.53 -5.41 13.79
CA SER A 11 14.11 -6.57 13.00
C SER A 11 14.65 -6.44 11.58
N THR A 12 14.83 -7.59 10.91
CA THR A 12 15.05 -7.62 9.46
C THR A 12 13.70 -7.63 8.77
N GLU A 13 13.41 -6.60 7.99
CA GLU A 13 12.13 -6.39 7.34
C GLU A 13 12.33 -6.07 5.85
N CYS A 14 11.24 -6.11 5.09
CA CYS A 14 11.22 -5.65 3.71
C CYS A 14 10.24 -4.48 3.55
N ILE A 15 10.54 -3.60 2.61
CA ILE A 15 9.65 -2.50 2.20
C ILE A 15 9.05 -2.88 0.86
N VAL A 16 7.72 -2.77 0.76
CA VAL A 16 7.00 -2.99 -0.49
C VAL A 16 6.40 -1.66 -0.95
N ILE A 17 6.74 -1.24 -2.18
CA ILE A 17 6.16 -0.05 -2.82
C ILE A 17 5.16 -0.49 -3.89
N MET A 18 3.88 -0.41 -3.56
CA MET A 18 2.76 -0.74 -4.45
C MET A 18 2.26 0.50 -5.20
N LYS A 19 1.85 0.34 -6.45
CA LYS A 19 1.29 1.40 -7.29
C LYS A 19 -0.18 1.06 -7.54
N THR A 20 -1.05 2.00 -7.21
CA THR A 20 -2.50 1.82 -7.30
C THR A 20 -3.18 3.18 -7.37
N THR A 21 -4.49 3.19 -7.54
CA THR A 21 -5.30 4.41 -7.50
C THR A 21 -5.76 4.73 -6.08
N ALA A 22 -5.99 6.02 -5.80
CA ALA A 22 -6.42 6.46 -4.48
C ALA A 22 -7.73 5.79 -4.01
N GLY A 23 -8.65 5.51 -4.93
CA GLY A 23 -9.93 4.85 -4.63
C GLY A 23 -9.80 3.41 -4.11
N LEU A 24 -8.65 2.75 -4.33
CA LEU A 24 -8.41 1.36 -3.89
C LEU A 24 -7.70 1.27 -2.54
N TYR A 25 -7.31 2.40 -1.94
CA TYR A 25 -6.52 2.40 -0.71
C TYR A 25 -7.17 1.60 0.43
N GLU A 26 -8.44 1.87 0.74
CA GLU A 26 -9.12 1.24 1.89
C GLU A 26 -9.20 -0.28 1.74
N GLU A 27 -9.51 -0.76 0.53
CA GLU A 27 -9.61 -2.18 0.26
C GLU A 27 -8.24 -2.87 0.32
N ILE A 28 -7.21 -2.25 -0.24
CA ILE A 28 -5.83 -2.76 -0.19
C ILE A 28 -5.35 -2.77 1.26
N ALA A 29 -5.56 -1.71 2.03
CA ALA A 29 -5.16 -1.62 3.43
C ALA A 29 -5.86 -2.68 4.28
N LYS A 30 -7.16 -2.91 4.06
CA LYS A 30 -7.90 -4.00 4.68
C LYS A 30 -7.28 -5.35 4.31
N LYS A 31 -7.00 -5.59 3.03
CA LYS A 31 -6.46 -6.87 2.58
C LYS A 31 -5.06 -7.15 3.13
N ILE A 32 -4.21 -6.13 3.19
CA ILE A 32 -2.90 -6.24 3.83
C ILE A 32 -3.08 -6.61 5.30
N LYS A 33 -3.95 -5.94 6.05
CA LYS A 33 -4.19 -6.27 7.48
C LYS A 33 -4.68 -7.71 7.69
N GLU A 34 -5.48 -8.25 6.78
CA GLU A 34 -5.93 -9.66 6.84
C GLU A 34 -4.77 -10.66 6.65
N LEU A 35 -3.76 -10.31 5.85
CA LEU A 35 -2.67 -11.21 5.46
C LEU A 35 -1.37 -10.97 6.23
N HIS A 36 -1.18 -9.79 6.80
CA HIS A 36 0.10 -9.37 7.36
C HIS A 36 0.35 -10.07 8.70
N PRO A 37 1.59 -10.54 8.99
CA PRO A 37 1.92 -11.20 10.25
C PRO A 37 1.88 -10.29 11.49
N TYR A 38 1.68 -8.97 11.31
CA TYR A 38 1.72 -8.00 12.41
C TYR A 38 0.31 -7.52 12.69
N ASN A 39 -0.01 -7.31 13.97
CA ASN A 39 -1.30 -6.79 14.40
C ASN A 39 -1.54 -5.35 13.91
N THR A 40 -0.46 -4.57 13.74
CA THR A 40 -0.52 -3.18 13.28
C THR A 40 0.58 -2.95 12.23
N PRO A 41 0.36 -3.37 10.97
CA PRO A 41 1.33 -3.14 9.90
C PRO A 41 1.44 -1.66 9.55
N ALA A 42 2.64 -1.22 9.16
CA ALA A 42 2.86 0.12 8.65
C ALA A 42 2.32 0.24 7.21
N ILE A 43 1.12 0.82 7.07
CA ILE A 43 0.43 1.02 5.78
C ILE A 43 0.09 2.51 5.65
N PHE A 44 0.57 3.14 4.59
CA PHE A 44 0.23 4.52 4.24
C PHE A 44 0.40 4.73 2.74
N SER A 45 -0.27 5.74 2.19
CA SER A 45 -0.13 6.14 0.79
C SER A 45 0.68 7.44 0.68
N ILE A 46 1.42 7.58 -0.42
CA ILE A 46 2.13 8.81 -0.77
C ILE A 46 1.47 9.35 -2.05
N PRO A 47 0.76 10.50 -2.00
CA PRO A 47 0.13 11.07 -3.19
C PRO A 47 1.20 11.55 -4.18
N THR A 48 0.99 11.28 -5.46
CA THR A 48 1.88 11.69 -6.54
C THR A 48 1.20 12.78 -7.39
N HIS A 49 1.83 13.94 -7.51
CA HIS A 49 1.30 15.07 -8.29
C HIS A 49 1.77 15.06 -9.74
N ASN A 50 2.97 14.55 -10.00
CA ASN A 50 3.55 14.46 -11.34
C ASN A 50 3.86 13.00 -11.64
N CYS A 51 3.20 12.46 -12.66
CA CYS A 51 3.38 11.08 -13.13
C CYS A 51 3.44 11.10 -14.66
N ASP A 52 4.25 10.23 -15.24
CA ASP A 52 4.24 10.02 -16.68
C ASP A 52 2.82 9.62 -17.15
N PRO A 53 2.23 10.29 -18.16
CA PRO A 53 0.86 10.02 -18.57
C PRO A 53 0.61 8.59 -19.06
N GLU A 54 1.59 7.97 -19.74
CA GLU A 54 1.46 6.61 -20.25
C GLU A 54 1.53 5.59 -19.10
N PHE A 55 2.44 5.79 -18.16
CA PHE A 55 2.52 4.98 -16.95
C PHE A 55 1.27 5.11 -16.08
N LEU A 56 0.75 6.33 -15.91
CA LEU A 56 -0.51 6.55 -15.18
C LEU A 56 -1.68 5.83 -15.86
N LYS A 57 -1.77 5.91 -17.19
CA LYS A 57 -2.78 5.18 -17.96
C LYS A 57 -2.64 3.67 -17.75
N TRP A 58 -1.42 3.14 -17.78
CA TRP A 58 -1.16 1.74 -17.53
C TRP A 58 -1.57 1.31 -16.12
N VAL A 59 -1.20 2.06 -15.08
CA VAL A 59 -1.61 1.80 -13.68
C VAL A 59 -3.13 1.80 -13.57
N ASN A 60 -3.80 2.81 -14.12
CA ASN A 60 -5.26 2.89 -14.13
C ASN A 60 -5.88 1.68 -14.82
N SER A 61 -5.38 1.26 -15.99
CA SER A 61 -5.90 0.08 -16.69
C SER A 61 -5.62 -1.24 -15.96
N SER A 62 -4.48 -1.34 -15.26
CA SER A 62 -4.09 -2.54 -14.51
C SER A 62 -4.82 -2.68 -13.17
N THR A 63 -5.47 -1.60 -12.73
CA THR A 63 -6.25 -1.54 -11.49
C THR A 63 -7.72 -1.23 -11.74
N TYR A 64 -8.11 -1.17 -13.02
CA TYR A 64 -9.48 -1.01 -13.44
C TYR A 64 -10.28 -2.25 -13.07
N ARG A 65 -11.51 -2.05 -12.64
CA ARG A 65 -12.49 -3.12 -12.46
C ARG A 65 -13.54 -2.91 -13.52
N ASP A 66 -13.77 -3.92 -14.34
CA ASP A 66 -15.05 -4.05 -15.01
C ASP A 66 -16.09 -4.25 -13.91
N ILE A 67 -16.75 -3.16 -13.52
CA ILE A 67 -18.03 -3.27 -12.83
C ILE A 67 -19.02 -3.61 -13.94
N ASP A 68 -19.05 -4.88 -14.32
CA ASP A 68 -20.16 -5.42 -15.11
C ASP A 68 -21.43 -5.31 -14.26
N CYS A 69 -22.35 -4.46 -14.74
CA CYS A 69 -23.80 -4.36 -14.51
C CYS A 69 -24.33 -4.54 -13.08
#